data_AF-A0A9Q7UF03-F1
#
_entry.id   AF-A0A9Q7UF03-F1
#
_cell.length_a   1.000
_cell.length_b   1.000
_cell.length_c   1.000
_cell.angle_alpha   90.00
_cell.angle_beta   90.00
_cell.angle_gamma   90.00
#
_symmetry.space_group_name_H-M   'P 1'
#
loop_
_entity.id
_entity.type
_entity.pdbx_description
1 polymer ?
#
loop_
_entity_poly.entity_id
_entity_poly.type
_entity_poly.pdbx_seq_one_letter_code
_entity_poly.pdbx_strand_id
1 'polypeptide(L)'
;MFPKSLLFAFVASSLFLANVGVEASTSGKFRRDNDKDKEITVTSMLSTNTKQILGRCTFSFASEHEIFQPADDSNALPIQKFITEAKKYAECKRVYFDNVQCVEKNGKVMNLGDEEWWRTAFCKRCTEAGGNSENFACWSWDGQS
;
A
#
# COMPACT_ATOMS: atom_id res chain seq x y z
N MET A 1 -8.67 -44.67 -42.82
CA MET A 1 -8.11 -44.39 -44.16
C MET A 1 -8.56 -42.99 -44.54
N PHE A 2 -7.71 -41.98 -44.30
CA PHE A 2 -8.00 -40.56 -44.54
C PHE A 2 -7.08 -40.06 -45.68
N PRO A 3 -7.59 -39.31 -46.67
CA PRO A 3 -6.78 -38.92 -47.81
C PRO A 3 -5.87 -37.74 -47.48
N LYS A 4 -4.69 -37.84 -48.08
CA LYS A 4 -3.66 -36.82 -48.25
C LYS A 4 -4.23 -35.58 -48.92
N SER A 5 -3.80 -34.40 -48.49
CA SER A 5 -3.22 -33.34 -49.33
C SER A 5 -3.51 -31.97 -48.73
N LEU A 6 -2.49 -31.35 -48.14
CA LEU A 6 -2.36 -29.89 -48.12
C LEU A 6 -0.90 -29.54 -47.93
N LEU A 7 -0.20 -29.61 -49.07
CA LEU A 7 1.04 -28.91 -49.35
C LEU A 7 0.75 -27.41 -49.32
N PHE A 8 1.32 -26.70 -48.35
CA PHE A 8 1.66 -25.29 -48.53
C PHE A 8 3.15 -25.13 -48.28
N ALA A 9 3.90 -25.16 -49.37
CA ALA A 9 5.23 -24.59 -49.44
C ALA A 9 5.07 -23.09 -49.67
N PHE A 10 5.57 -22.25 -48.76
CA PHE A 10 5.96 -20.89 -49.09
C PHE A 10 7.43 -20.69 -48.75
N VAL A 11 8.12 -20.24 -49.79
CA VAL A 11 9.55 -20.17 -49.99
C VAL A 11 10.18 -19.09 -49.10
N ALA A 12 11.34 -19.44 -48.54
CA ALA A 12 12.23 -18.54 -47.84
C ALA A 12 12.77 -17.42 -48.76
N SER A 13 12.86 -16.20 -48.25
CA SER A 13 13.89 -15.25 -48.67
C SER A 13 14.33 -14.43 -47.47
N SER A 14 15.61 -14.62 -47.17
CA SER A 14 16.41 -14.01 -46.14
C SER A 14 16.38 -12.47 -46.22
N LEU A 15 16.39 -11.80 -45.06
CA LEU A 15 17.30 -10.69 -44.86
C LEU A 15 17.63 -10.57 -43.37
N PHE A 16 18.87 -10.95 -43.03
CA PHE A 16 19.51 -10.55 -41.80
C PHE A 16 19.64 -9.02 -41.81
N LEU A 17 18.94 -8.35 -40.90
CA LEU A 17 19.31 -7.02 -40.43
C LEU A 17 19.47 -7.08 -38.92
N ALA A 18 20.66 -7.51 -38.51
CA ALA A 18 21.22 -7.10 -37.25
C ALA A 18 21.43 -5.59 -37.32
N ASN A 19 20.48 -4.81 -36.81
CA ASN A 19 20.75 -3.47 -36.31
C ASN A 19 20.59 -3.52 -34.80
N VAL A 20 21.76 -3.71 -34.16
CA VAL A 20 22.07 -3.17 -32.85
C VAL A 20 21.51 -1.75 -32.73
N GLY A 21 20.59 -1.58 -31.79
CA GLY A 21 19.91 -0.32 -31.54
C GLY A 21 18.95 -0.38 -30.36
N VAL A 22 19.22 -1.23 -29.36
CA VAL A 22 18.66 -1.04 -28.03
C VAL A 22 19.56 -0.04 -27.34
N GLU A 23 19.20 1.22 -27.49
CA GLU A 23 19.43 2.27 -26.50
C GLU A 23 18.41 3.36 -26.84
N ALA A 24 17.14 3.09 -26.49
CA ALA A 24 16.22 4.17 -26.20
C ALA A 24 16.68 4.87 -24.92
N SER A 25 17.80 5.59 -25.02
CA SER A 25 18.18 6.63 -24.09
C SER A 25 17.29 7.83 -24.39
N THR A 26 16.00 7.71 -24.08
CA THR A 26 15.27 8.86 -23.59
C THR A 26 15.65 8.97 -22.12
N SER A 27 16.81 9.58 -21.88
CA SER A 27 17.08 10.39 -20.71
C SER A 27 16.07 11.54 -20.71
N GLY A 28 14.80 11.20 -20.47
CA GLY A 28 13.91 12.08 -19.76
C GLY A 28 14.53 12.19 -18.39
N LYS A 29 15.30 13.26 -18.18
CA LYS A 29 15.55 13.82 -16.87
C LYS A 29 14.19 13.97 -16.19
N PHE A 30 13.72 12.89 -15.54
CA PHE A 30 12.84 13.01 -14.41
C PHE A 30 13.69 13.81 -13.45
N ARG A 31 13.44 15.13 -13.41
CA ARG A 31 13.92 15.96 -12.33
C ARG A 31 13.45 15.22 -11.07
N ARG A 32 14.39 14.58 -10.37
CA ARG A 32 14.29 14.46 -8.93
C ARG A 32 14.36 15.90 -8.45
N ASP A 33 13.23 16.60 -8.54
CA ASP A 33 13.02 17.71 -7.65
C ASP A 33 13.20 17.12 -6.24
N ASN A 34 13.86 17.90 -5.39
CA ASN A 34 14.07 17.59 -3.98
C ASN A 34 12.73 17.60 -3.23
N ASP A 35 11.74 16.83 -3.69
CA ASP A 35 10.53 16.53 -2.97
C ASP A 35 10.97 15.54 -1.90
N LYS A 36 11.31 16.09 -0.73
CA LYS A 36 11.54 15.32 0.49
C LYS A 36 10.41 14.28 0.56
N ASP A 37 10.77 13.02 0.79
CA ASP A 37 9.82 11.93 0.95
C ASP A 37 8.60 12.43 1.72
N LYS A 38 7.48 12.62 1.03
CA LYS A 38 6.28 13.18 1.66
C LYS A 38 5.80 12.15 2.66
N GLU A 39 5.72 12.56 3.92
CA GLU A 39 5.25 11.70 4.97
C GLU A 39 3.72 11.71 4.95
N ILE A 40 3.11 10.52 4.92
CA ILE A 40 1.68 10.38 5.05
C ILE A 40 1.37 9.80 6.42
N THR A 41 0.51 10.51 7.14
CA THR A 41 0.01 10.11 8.45
C THR A 41 -1.37 9.47 8.32
N VAL A 42 -1.49 8.24 8.79
CA VAL A 42 -2.77 7.57 8.99
C VAL A 42 -3.14 7.63 10.47
N THR A 43 -4.31 8.16 10.78
CA THR A 43 -4.86 8.20 12.13
C THR A 43 -6.02 7.22 12.26
N SER A 44 -6.09 6.50 13.37
CA SER A 44 -7.24 5.65 13.71
C SER A 44 -8.06 6.27 14.84
N MET A 45 -9.38 6.19 14.70
CA MET A 45 -10.37 6.70 15.63
C MET A 45 -11.56 5.75 15.71
N LEU A 46 -12.35 5.89 16.78
CA LEU A 46 -13.61 5.19 16.93
C LEU A 46 -14.76 5.98 16.34
N SER A 47 -15.74 5.27 15.80
CA SER A 47 -17.02 5.87 15.39
C SER A 47 -17.79 6.49 16.57
N THR A 48 -17.67 5.92 17.78
CA THR A 48 -18.34 6.40 19.00
C THR A 48 -17.65 7.63 19.61
N ASN A 49 -16.37 7.84 19.33
CA ASN A 49 -15.61 9.00 19.81
C ASN A 49 -14.55 9.42 18.78
N THR A 50 -14.96 10.25 17.82
CA THR A 50 -14.07 10.77 16.77
C THR A 50 -13.13 11.87 17.25
N LYS A 51 -13.20 12.27 18.54
CA LYS A 51 -12.28 13.25 19.13
C LYS A 51 -11.00 12.60 19.66
N GLN A 52 -11.01 11.28 19.88
CA GLN A 52 -9.90 10.54 20.44
C GLN A 52 -9.17 9.78 19.34
N ILE A 53 -7.87 10.09 19.19
CA ILE A 53 -6.98 9.35 18.30
C ILE A 53 -6.48 8.12 19.07
N LEU A 54 -6.79 6.93 18.55
CA LEU A 54 -6.30 5.67 19.11
C LEU A 54 -4.95 5.24 18.52
N GLY A 55 -4.63 5.72 17.33
CA GLY A 55 -3.39 5.32 16.67
C GLY A 55 -2.94 6.34 15.66
N ARG A 56 -1.62 6.44 15.49
CA ARG A 56 -0.97 7.20 14.42
C ARG A 56 0.08 6.31 13.77
N CYS A 57 0.02 6.20 12.46
CA CYS A 57 0.98 5.47 11.66
C CYS A 57 1.50 6.40 10.56
N THR A 58 2.81 6.45 10.38
CA THR A 58 3.48 7.34 9.43
C THR A 58 4.20 6.50 8.39
N PHE A 59 4.18 6.97 7.15
CA PHE A 59 4.79 6.28 6.02
C PHE A 59 5.53 7.29 5.14
N SER A 60 6.75 6.97 4.74
CA SER A 60 7.57 7.79 3.84
C SER A 60 7.41 7.31 2.39
N PHE A 61 6.60 7.98 1.56
CA PHE A 61 6.56 7.75 0.11
C PHE A 61 5.87 8.87 -0.70
N ALA A 62 6.15 8.90 -2.01
CA ALA A 62 6.09 10.09 -2.86
C ALA A 62 4.84 10.25 -3.77
N SER A 63 3.76 9.48 -3.59
CA SER A 63 2.59 9.59 -4.50
C SER A 63 1.25 9.61 -3.77
N GLU A 64 0.65 10.80 -3.75
CA GLU A 64 -0.69 11.03 -3.21
C GLU A 64 -1.78 10.24 -3.96
N HIS A 65 -1.55 9.82 -5.20
CA HIS A 65 -2.58 9.15 -6.01
C HIS A 65 -2.70 7.65 -5.74
N GLU A 66 -1.75 7.07 -5.01
CA GLU A 66 -1.62 5.62 -4.87
C GLU A 66 -2.18 5.08 -3.54
N ILE A 67 -2.44 5.96 -2.56
CA ILE A 67 -2.82 5.59 -1.18
C ILE A 67 -3.99 4.59 -1.08
N PHE A 68 -5.04 4.79 -1.89
CA PHE A 68 -6.26 3.99 -1.81
C PHE A 68 -6.36 2.91 -2.87
N GLN A 69 -5.33 2.73 -3.69
CA GLN A 69 -5.26 1.62 -4.63
C GLN A 69 -5.16 0.31 -3.83
N PRO A 70 -5.82 -0.77 -4.30
CA PRO A 70 -5.71 -2.08 -3.66
C PRO A 70 -4.26 -2.57 -3.63
N ALA A 71 -3.86 -3.21 -2.53
CA ALA A 71 -2.56 -3.86 -2.41
C ALA A 71 -2.57 -5.29 -3.01
N ASP A 72 -2.93 -5.40 -4.29
CA ASP A 72 -3.17 -6.70 -4.94
C ASP A 72 -1.90 -7.30 -5.56
N ASP A 73 -0.81 -6.53 -5.62
CA ASP A 73 0.47 -6.94 -6.20
C ASP A 73 1.61 -7.00 -5.17
N SER A 74 2.70 -7.67 -5.55
CA SER A 74 3.91 -7.78 -4.71
C SER A 74 4.64 -6.45 -4.51
N ASN A 75 4.34 -5.45 -5.34
CA ASN A 75 4.98 -4.14 -5.35
C ASN A 75 4.17 -3.09 -4.56
N ALA A 76 3.08 -3.51 -3.92
CA ALA A 76 2.20 -2.63 -3.19
C ALA A 76 2.96 -1.88 -2.10
N LEU A 77 2.73 -0.58 -2.06
CA LEU A 77 3.35 0.32 -1.11
C LEU A 77 2.91 -0.03 0.32
N PRO A 78 3.77 0.25 1.32
CA PRO A 78 3.43 0.13 2.74
C PRO A 78 2.04 0.64 3.11
N ILE A 79 1.68 1.86 2.69
CA ILE A 79 0.36 2.42 3.01
C ILE A 79 -0.78 1.65 2.36
N GLN A 80 -0.59 1.10 1.17
CA GLN A 80 -1.65 0.40 0.44
C GLN A 80 -1.98 -0.89 1.19
N LYS A 81 -0.94 -1.59 1.67
CA LYS A 81 -1.07 -2.76 2.54
C LYS A 81 -1.82 -2.41 3.81
N PHE A 82 -1.42 -1.30 4.45
CA PHE A 82 -2.10 -0.81 5.66
C PHE A 82 -3.57 -0.49 5.42
N ILE A 83 -3.89 0.31 4.41
CA ILE A 83 -5.26 0.77 4.12
C ILE A 83 -6.14 -0.40 3.67
N THR A 84 -5.59 -1.33 2.88
CA THR A 84 -6.31 -2.55 2.46
C THR A 84 -6.69 -3.40 3.66
N GLU A 85 -5.78 -3.60 4.61
CA GLU A 85 -6.08 -4.32 5.85
C GLU A 85 -7.05 -3.56 6.75
N ALA A 86 -6.79 -2.26 6.97
CA ALA A 86 -7.62 -1.41 7.84
C ALA A 86 -9.07 -1.32 7.35
N LYS A 87 -9.31 -1.29 6.03
CA LYS A 87 -10.65 -1.24 5.43
C LYS A 87 -11.54 -2.44 5.77
N LYS A 88 -10.98 -3.55 6.26
CA LYS A 88 -11.77 -4.70 6.75
C LYS A 88 -12.54 -4.38 8.04
N TYR A 89 -12.04 -3.42 8.83
CA TYR A 89 -12.57 -3.08 10.15
C TYR A 89 -12.98 -1.60 10.26
N ALA A 90 -12.40 -0.73 9.42
CA ALA A 90 -12.57 0.71 9.44
C ALA A 90 -13.05 1.31 8.12
N GLU A 91 -13.63 2.50 8.20
CA GLU A 91 -13.78 3.39 7.07
C GLU A 91 -12.58 4.33 6.97
N CYS A 92 -11.72 4.13 5.98
CA CYS A 92 -10.59 5.01 5.73
C CYS A 92 -10.91 6.05 4.65
N LYS A 93 -10.76 7.33 5.00
CA LYS A 93 -10.94 8.47 4.10
C LYS A 93 -9.77 9.43 4.19
N ARG A 94 -9.48 10.12 3.08
CA ARG A 94 -8.52 11.23 3.09
C ARG A 94 -9.17 12.43 3.77
N VAL A 95 -8.43 13.08 4.66
CA VAL A 95 -8.85 14.36 5.28
C VAL A 95 -7.99 15.50 4.74
N TYR A 96 -6.69 15.29 4.59
CA TYR A 96 -5.73 16.22 3.98
C TYR A 96 -4.77 15.48 3.04
N PHE A 97 -3.95 16.20 2.29
CA PHE A 97 -3.01 15.62 1.32
C PHE A 97 -2.06 14.59 1.95
N ASP A 98 -1.65 14.83 3.18
CA ASP A 98 -0.74 14.03 4.00
C ASP A 98 -1.46 13.27 5.13
N ASN A 99 -2.80 13.33 5.19
CA ASN A 99 -3.56 12.78 6.30
C ASN A 99 -4.71 11.88 5.86
N VAL A 100 -4.66 10.63 6.29
CA VAL A 100 -5.73 9.65 6.17
C VAL A 100 -6.33 9.39 7.55
N GLN A 101 -7.64 9.34 7.61
CA GLN A 101 -8.39 9.02 8.82
C GLN A 101 -9.13 7.70 8.60
N CYS A 102 -8.86 6.72 9.44
CA CYS A 102 -9.57 5.45 9.51
C CYS A 102 -10.48 5.44 10.74
N VAL A 103 -11.79 5.29 10.53
CA VAL A 103 -12.80 5.24 11.59
C VAL A 103 -13.30 3.81 11.72
N GLU A 104 -12.96 3.15 12.82
CA GLU A 104 -13.32 1.74 13.06
C GLU A 104 -14.86 1.59 13.20
N LYS A 105 -15.44 0.72 12.36
CA LYS A 105 -16.88 0.40 12.37
C LYS A 105 -17.13 -0.62 13.47
N ASN A 106 -18.19 -0.42 14.26
CA ASN A 106 -18.61 -1.30 15.36
C ASN A 106 -17.81 -1.22 16.67
N GLY A 107 -17.15 -0.09 16.94
CA GLY A 107 -16.70 0.19 18.30
C GLY A 107 -17.94 0.21 19.21
N LYS A 108 -18.15 -0.81 20.03
CA LYS A 108 -19.06 -0.73 21.18
C LYS A 108 -18.60 0.46 22.06
N VAL A 109 -19.41 0.89 23.03
CA VAL A 109 -18.88 1.77 24.08
C VAL A 109 -17.68 1.03 24.69
N MET A 110 -16.49 1.56 24.46
CA MET A 110 -15.25 0.86 24.78
C MET A 110 -14.90 1.09 26.24
N ASN A 111 -14.56 -0.01 26.91
CA ASN A 111 -13.91 0.07 28.21
C ASN A 111 -12.40 0.21 28.01
N LEU A 112 -11.66 0.51 29.07
CA LEU A 112 -10.20 0.69 29.02
C LEU A 112 -9.45 -0.47 28.33
N GLY A 113 -9.87 -1.72 28.57
CA GLY A 113 -9.24 -2.90 27.95
C GLY A 113 -9.47 -3.00 26.43
N ASP A 114 -10.61 -2.49 25.93
CA ASP A 114 -10.85 -2.46 24.49
C ASP A 114 -9.94 -1.42 23.83
N GLU A 115 -9.74 -0.25 24.46
CA GLU A 115 -8.87 0.80 23.93
C GLU A 115 -7.44 0.28 23.75
N GLU A 116 -6.91 -0.39 24.76
CA GLU A 116 -5.58 -1.01 24.72
C GLU A 116 -5.45 -2.03 23.58
N TRP A 117 -6.45 -2.91 23.42
CA TRP A 117 -6.48 -3.86 22.33
C TRP A 117 -6.42 -3.16 20.96
N TRP A 118 -7.22 -2.10 20.77
CA TRP A 118 -7.25 -1.35 19.51
C TRP A 118 -5.94 -0.63 19.22
N ARG A 119 -5.35 0.04 20.22
CA ARG A 119 -4.03 0.68 20.07
C ARG A 119 -2.98 -0.33 19.63
N THR A 120 -3.00 -1.51 20.24
CA THR A 120 -2.04 -2.57 19.96
C THR A 120 -2.25 -3.20 18.59
N ALA A 121 -3.50 -3.51 18.24
CA ALA A 121 -3.86 -4.07 16.93
C ALA A 121 -3.54 -3.08 15.80
N PHE A 122 -3.84 -1.80 15.99
CA PHE A 122 -3.47 -0.75 15.06
C PHE A 122 -1.96 -0.66 14.87
N CYS A 123 -1.20 -0.64 15.98
CA CYS A 123 0.25 -0.54 15.91
C CYS A 123 0.87 -1.75 15.19
N LYS A 124 0.39 -2.96 15.49
CA LYS A 124 0.83 -4.18 14.79
C LYS A 124 0.61 -4.05 13.27
N ARG A 125 -0.59 -3.64 12.84
CA ARG A 125 -0.88 -3.40 11.40
C ARG A 125 0.05 -2.35 10.79
N CYS A 126 0.34 -1.28 11.53
CA CYS A 126 1.26 -0.22 11.09
C CYS A 126 2.66 -0.78 10.82
N THR A 127 3.22 -1.50 11.78
CA THR A 127 4.57 -2.06 11.70
C THR A 127 4.65 -3.17 10.65
N GLU A 128 3.67 -4.07 10.58
CA GLU A 128 3.60 -5.13 9.55
C GLU A 128 3.52 -4.56 8.13
N ALA A 129 2.87 -3.40 7.98
CA ALA A 129 2.83 -2.69 6.72
C ALA A 129 4.13 -1.94 6.38
N GLY A 130 5.07 -1.79 7.33
CA GLY A 130 6.32 -1.04 7.16
C GLY A 130 6.22 0.45 7.49
N GLY A 131 5.20 0.86 8.25
CA GLY A 131 5.05 2.22 8.77
C GLY A 131 5.67 2.40 10.15
N ASN A 132 5.76 3.65 10.61
CA ASN A 132 6.26 4.01 11.94
C ASN A 132 5.11 4.53 12.83
N SER A 133 4.93 3.90 14.00
CA SER A 133 3.91 4.25 14.98
C SER A 133 4.52 5.01 16.17
N GLU A 134 4.90 6.26 15.95
CA GLU A 134 5.48 7.08 17.01
C GLU A 134 4.44 7.45 18.08
N ASN A 135 4.81 7.37 19.37
CA ASN A 135 3.97 7.69 20.55
C ASN A 135 2.77 6.76 20.81
N PHE A 136 2.46 5.85 19.89
CA PHE A 136 1.54 4.73 20.10
C PHE A 136 2.39 3.48 20.11
N ALA A 137 3.10 3.27 21.22
CA ALA A 137 4.00 2.13 21.36
C ALA A 137 3.24 0.85 21.02
N CYS A 138 3.75 0.10 20.04
CA CYS A 138 3.46 -1.31 19.92
C CYS A 138 4.07 -1.90 21.17
N TRP A 139 3.28 -2.07 22.23
CA TRP A 139 3.76 -2.91 23.33
C TRP A 139 4.12 -4.24 22.69
N SER A 140 5.39 -4.63 22.86
CA SER A 140 5.88 -5.87 22.30
C SER A 140 4.93 -6.94 22.78
N TRP A 141 4.22 -7.57 21.83
CA TRP A 141 3.72 -8.91 22.05
C TRP A 141 4.97 -9.79 22.06
N ASP A 142 5.76 -9.70 23.12
CA ASP A 142 6.63 -10.79 23.50
C ASP A 142 5.65 -11.88 23.91
N GLY A 143 5.34 -12.75 22.95
CA GLY A 143 4.55 -13.94 23.20
C GLY A 143 5.19 -14.68 24.36
N GLN A 144 4.59 -14.59 25.54
CA GLN A 144 4.79 -15.57 26.58
C GLN A 144 4.09 -16.84 26.11
N SER A 145 4.85 -17.64 25.35
CA SER A 145 4.72 -19.09 25.30
C SER A 145 5.01 -19.69 26.66
#